data_AF-A0AAD2GDU5-F1
#
_entry.id   AF-A0AAD2GDU5-F1
#
_cell.length_a   1.000
_cell.length_b   1.000
_cell.length_c   1.000
_cell.angle_alpha   90.00
_cell.angle_beta   90.00
_cell.angle_gamma   90.00
#
_symmetry.space_group_name_H-M   'P 1'
#
loop_
_entity.id
_entity.type
_entity.pdbx_description
1 polymer ?
#
loop_
_entity_poly.entity_id
_entity_poly.type
_entity_poly.pdbx_seq_one_letter_code
_entity_poly.pdbx_strand_id
1 'polypeptide(L)'
;MAEPAILRQLFVRIGLTQAVADTIVDNHNINTIPTIGLSVLTDELEIYRDHEEQWTEPSFLDIEITRNDWNKTFRTIEESLTNFKGVHGCPLSYTIRVATAIPADPDPSTDYASIEDEIIARAPIVNAQGDFVATFRTDNTTLWKLLSALFKDTVDWTDIKHCARTKDGRTAFFDLKSARLGAQYTNNVSAKIERHWLALSYAGPKRNWKFDDYALNHKECFLLLAELDDYQECDKQTRVHKLIDQIVTQELDTAIDMIIASPSMGTSFDESVAHIKGFIGNREDTLVLGKQSCDGRHIASVDTRHRPPNEWHAMPKDERNTIMEERKQKKRKLENGNKKDKTTPKDSGAGKKTDKKNGRTTFKELKRRIAELESKESART
;
A
#
# COMPACT_ATOMS: atom_id res chain seq x y z
N MET A 1 41.37 3.72 17.13
CA MET A 1 42.50 2.95 16.58
C MET A 1 41.90 1.90 15.66
N ALA A 2 41.91 2.16 14.35
CA ALA A 2 41.28 1.28 13.36
C ALA A 2 41.91 -0.12 13.43
N GLU A 3 41.07 -1.14 13.48
CA GLU A 3 41.46 -2.54 13.58
C GLU A 3 42.21 -2.94 12.29
N PRO A 4 43.39 -3.59 12.39
CA PRO A 4 44.25 -3.92 11.23
C PRO A 4 43.62 -4.85 10.19
N ALA A 5 42.40 -5.35 10.44
CA ALA A 5 41.64 -6.18 9.52
C ALA A 5 41.02 -5.39 8.35
N ILE A 6 40.62 -4.13 8.57
CA ILE A 6 39.94 -3.31 7.54
C ILE A 6 40.94 -2.78 6.51
N LEU A 7 42.15 -2.42 6.95
CA LEU A 7 43.24 -2.02 6.04
C LEU A 7 43.64 -3.17 5.11
N ARG A 8 43.65 -4.42 5.60
CA ARG A 8 43.95 -5.61 4.78
C ARG A 8 42.91 -5.87 3.70
N GLN A 9 41.63 -5.62 3.97
CA GLN A 9 40.53 -5.73 3.01
C GLN A 9 40.64 -4.68 1.90
N LEU A 10 41.09 -3.46 2.22
CA LEU A 10 41.28 -2.40 1.24
C LEU A 10 42.44 -2.69 0.26
N PHE A 11 43.56 -3.28 0.72
CA PHE A 11 44.73 -3.55 -0.13
C PHE A 11 44.47 -4.59 -1.24
N VAL A 12 43.61 -5.59 -0.98
CA VAL A 12 43.24 -6.61 -1.98
C VAL A 12 42.46 -5.99 -3.16
N ARG A 13 41.71 -4.90 -2.91
CA ARG A 13 40.88 -4.23 -3.93
C ARG A 13 41.68 -3.39 -4.94
N ILE A 14 42.92 -3.03 -4.63
CA ILE A 14 43.75 -2.11 -5.43
C ILE A 14 44.86 -2.85 -6.21
N GLY A 15 44.89 -4.20 -6.14
CA GLY A 15 45.87 -5.02 -6.87
C GLY A 15 47.31 -4.87 -6.37
N LEU A 16 47.52 -4.34 -5.16
CA LEU A 16 48.84 -4.25 -4.53
C LEU A 16 49.20 -5.60 -3.91
N THR A 17 50.35 -6.14 -4.30
CA THR A 17 50.82 -7.45 -3.83
C THR A 17 51.11 -7.41 -2.32
N GLN A 18 50.87 -8.53 -1.63
CA GLN A 18 51.01 -8.69 -0.17
C GLN A 18 52.35 -8.15 0.37
N ALA A 19 53.43 -8.27 -0.41
CA ALA A 19 54.76 -7.76 -0.06
C ALA A 19 54.83 -6.23 0.07
N VAL A 20 54.02 -5.49 -0.71
CA VAL A 20 53.96 -4.02 -0.64
C VAL A 20 53.13 -3.56 0.56
N ALA A 21 52.06 -4.28 0.91
CA ALA A 21 51.26 -4.01 2.10
C ALA A 21 52.08 -4.21 3.40
N ASP A 22 52.88 -5.27 3.49
CA ASP A 22 53.75 -5.53 4.64
C ASP A 22 54.87 -4.47 4.77
N THR A 23 55.39 -3.95 3.65
CA THR A 23 56.42 -2.89 3.66
C THR A 23 55.86 -1.52 4.08
N ILE A 24 54.58 -1.23 3.82
CA ILE A 24 53.92 0.03 4.20
C ILE A 24 53.62 0.08 5.71
N VAL A 25 53.27 -1.06 6.31
CA VAL A 25 53.03 -1.17 7.76
C VAL A 25 54.32 -0.99 8.56
N ASP A 26 55.46 -1.45 8.04
CA ASP A 26 56.73 -1.45 8.79
C ASP A 26 57.60 -0.19 8.62
N ASN A 27 57.47 0.60 7.55
CA ASN A 27 58.46 1.65 7.23
C ASN A 27 58.01 3.12 7.24
N HIS A 28 56.74 3.46 7.54
CA HIS A 28 56.28 4.86 7.67
C HIS A 28 56.80 5.86 6.59
N ASN A 29 57.06 5.41 5.36
CA ASN A 29 57.58 6.28 4.30
C ASN A 29 56.63 6.27 3.10
N ILE A 30 55.79 7.30 3.02
CA ILE A 30 54.64 7.46 2.13
C ILE A 30 55.05 7.98 0.74
N ASN A 31 56.35 8.23 0.51
CA ASN A 31 56.83 9.02 -0.63
C ASN A 31 57.03 8.23 -1.94
N THR A 32 56.41 7.07 -2.13
CA THR A 32 56.59 6.28 -3.37
C THR A 32 55.28 5.65 -3.86
N ILE A 33 54.21 6.45 -3.92
CA ILE A 33 52.95 6.08 -4.58
C ILE A 33 52.62 7.22 -5.58
N PRO A 34 52.18 6.92 -6.82
CA PRO A 34 51.85 7.95 -7.80
C PRO A 34 50.80 8.92 -7.25
N THR A 35 51.20 10.19 -7.17
CA THR A 35 50.55 11.31 -6.46
C THR A 35 49.10 11.59 -6.86
N ILE A 36 48.62 11.08 -8.00
CA ILE A 36 47.26 11.32 -8.51
C ILE A 36 46.23 10.38 -7.88
N GLY A 37 46.64 9.21 -7.39
CA GLY A 37 45.74 8.26 -6.70
C GLY A 37 45.59 8.55 -5.20
N LEU A 38 46.59 9.17 -4.58
CA LEU A 38 46.62 9.34 -3.12
C LEU A 38 45.66 10.44 -2.63
N SER A 39 45.50 11.54 -3.37
CA SER A 39 44.63 12.65 -2.97
C SER A 39 43.14 12.29 -3.02
N VAL A 40 42.72 11.53 -4.04
CA VAL A 40 41.33 11.04 -4.16
C VAL A 40 41.03 10.03 -3.04
N LEU A 41 42.00 9.17 -2.71
CA LEU A 41 41.91 8.24 -1.59
C LEU A 41 41.86 8.95 -0.24
N THR A 42 42.64 10.01 -0.02
CA THR A 42 42.58 10.78 1.23
C THR A 42 41.28 11.55 1.37
N ASP A 43 40.74 12.11 0.28
CA ASP A 43 39.47 12.84 0.30
C ASP A 43 38.29 11.88 0.59
N GLU A 44 38.25 10.70 -0.04
CA GLU A 44 37.25 9.67 0.27
C GLU A 44 37.40 9.17 1.72
N LEU A 45 38.62 8.91 2.19
CA LEU A 45 38.88 8.48 3.57
C LEU A 45 38.50 9.55 4.61
N GLU A 46 38.71 10.83 4.30
CA GLU A 46 38.26 11.95 5.14
C GLU A 46 36.72 12.05 5.15
N ILE A 47 36.05 11.85 4.01
CA ILE A 47 34.58 11.78 3.96
C ILE A 47 34.06 10.60 4.80
N TYR A 48 34.69 9.42 4.71
CA TYR A 48 34.31 8.27 5.54
C TYR A 48 34.57 8.51 7.03
N ARG A 49 35.71 9.13 7.38
CA ARG A 49 36.04 9.47 8.77
C ARG A 49 35.07 10.51 9.33
N ASP A 50 34.76 11.55 8.56
CA ASP A 50 33.83 12.61 8.97
C ASP A 50 32.39 12.07 9.07
N HIS A 51 32.00 11.13 8.20
CA HIS A 51 30.75 10.38 8.30
C HIS A 51 30.71 9.47 9.54
N GLU A 52 31.83 8.81 9.90
CA GLU A 52 31.97 8.02 11.13
C GLU A 52 31.92 8.89 12.40
N GLU A 53 32.56 10.07 12.38
CA GLU A 53 32.55 11.02 13.51
C GLU A 53 31.17 11.64 13.75
N GLN A 54 30.38 11.84 12.69
CA GLN A 54 29.01 12.37 12.78
C GLN A 54 27.96 11.28 13.03
N TRP A 55 28.31 10.00 12.84
CA TRP A 55 27.37 8.89 13.02
C TRP A 55 27.15 8.58 14.51
N THR A 56 25.96 8.90 15.00
CA THR A 56 25.52 8.45 16.33
C THR A 56 24.73 7.16 16.16
N GLU A 57 25.22 6.05 16.74
CA GLU A 57 24.49 4.78 16.70
C GLU A 57 23.10 4.97 17.34
N PRO A 58 22.00 4.70 16.61
CA PRO A 58 20.67 4.72 17.18
C PRO A 58 20.64 3.75 18.36
N SER A 59 20.16 4.18 19.52
CA SER A 59 20.20 3.34 20.73
C SER A 59 18.93 2.48 20.89
N PHE A 60 17.88 2.78 20.13
CA PHE A 60 16.60 2.08 20.17
C PHE A 60 15.93 2.07 18.80
N LEU A 61 15.10 1.05 18.55
CA LEU A 61 14.21 1.00 17.38
C LEU A 61 12.99 1.88 17.67
N ASP A 62 12.93 3.07 17.07
CA ASP A 62 11.74 3.93 17.11
C ASP A 62 10.79 3.57 15.96
N ILE A 63 10.10 2.43 16.10
CA ILE A 63 9.21 1.90 15.06
C ILE A 63 7.79 1.84 15.60
N GLU A 64 6.86 2.46 14.88
CA GLU A 64 5.44 2.31 15.15
C GLU A 64 4.93 0.96 14.62
N ILE A 65 4.56 0.06 15.53
CA ILE A 65 4.05 -1.26 15.18
C ILE A 65 2.66 -1.13 14.54
N THR A 66 2.57 -1.35 13.23
CA THR A 66 1.31 -1.31 12.49
C THR A 66 0.67 -2.70 12.45
N ARG A 67 -0.17 -3.03 13.43
CA ARG A 67 -0.79 -4.38 13.55
C ARG A 67 -1.69 -4.79 12.37
N ASN A 68 -2.19 -3.84 11.59
CA ASN A 68 -3.00 -4.12 10.41
C ASN A 68 -2.16 -4.55 9.19
N ASP A 69 -0.87 -4.21 9.20
CA ASP A 69 0.06 -4.44 8.10
C ASP A 69 1.41 -4.90 8.67
N TRP A 70 1.47 -6.21 8.94
CA TRP A 70 2.67 -6.85 9.46
C TRP A 70 3.82 -6.84 8.45
N ASN A 71 3.52 -6.94 7.14
CA ASN A 71 4.54 -6.87 6.08
C ASN A 71 5.31 -5.55 6.16
N LYS A 72 4.60 -4.42 6.26
CA LYS A 72 5.23 -3.12 6.43
C LYS A 72 6.06 -3.03 7.71
N THR A 73 5.52 -3.53 8.82
CA THR A 73 6.23 -3.51 10.12
C THR A 73 7.54 -4.29 10.05
N PHE A 74 7.54 -5.50 9.47
CA PHE A 74 8.76 -6.29 9.33
C PHE A 74 9.76 -5.66 8.37
N ARG A 75 9.33 -5.10 7.22
CA ARG A 75 10.23 -4.37 6.32
C ARG A 75 10.91 -3.19 7.03
N THR A 76 10.16 -2.40 7.79
CA THR A 76 10.75 -1.28 8.56
C THR A 76 11.72 -1.76 9.63
N ILE A 77 11.48 -2.91 10.27
CA ILE A 77 12.44 -3.53 11.19
C ILE A 77 13.70 -3.95 10.44
N GLU A 78 13.56 -4.66 9.32
CA GLU A 78 14.68 -5.13 8.49
C GLU A 78 15.55 -3.95 8.00
N GLU A 79 14.93 -2.90 7.48
CA GLU A 79 15.59 -1.65 7.07
C GLU A 79 16.28 -0.95 8.25
N SER A 80 15.61 -0.88 9.41
CA SER A 80 16.17 -0.25 10.60
C SER A 80 17.41 -0.98 11.09
N LEU A 81 17.43 -2.32 11.02
CA LEU A 81 18.58 -3.15 11.43
C LEU A 81 19.83 -2.91 10.58
N THR A 82 19.68 -2.46 9.33
CA THR A 82 20.84 -2.07 8.50
C THR A 82 21.55 -0.83 9.06
N ASN A 83 20.84 0.04 9.78
CA ASN A 83 21.44 1.22 10.42
C ASN A 83 22.22 0.90 11.70
N PHE A 84 22.01 -0.27 12.32
CA PHE A 84 22.76 -0.66 13.53
C PHE A 84 24.04 -1.38 13.15
N LYS A 85 25.18 -0.98 13.71
CA LYS A 85 26.48 -1.62 13.43
C LYS A 85 26.80 -2.64 14.53
N GLY A 86 27.07 -3.88 14.13
CA GLY A 86 27.54 -4.95 15.01
C GLY A 86 29.02 -4.84 15.37
N VAL A 87 29.55 -5.88 16.04
CA VAL A 87 30.91 -5.91 16.61
C VAL A 87 32.05 -5.56 15.62
N HIS A 88 31.88 -5.84 14.32
CA HIS A 88 32.88 -5.55 13.27
C HIS A 88 32.46 -4.45 12.29
N GLY A 89 31.51 -3.59 12.68
CA GLY A 89 30.95 -2.58 11.77
C GLY A 89 30.02 -3.16 10.71
N CYS A 90 29.72 -4.46 10.76
CA CYS A 90 28.76 -5.12 9.89
C CYS A 90 27.32 -4.72 10.28
N PRO A 91 26.43 -4.37 9.33
CA PRO A 91 25.04 -4.05 9.61
C PRO A 91 24.31 -5.21 10.30
N LEU A 92 23.61 -4.95 11.41
CA LEU A 92 22.98 -5.99 12.25
C LEU A 92 21.95 -6.84 11.48
N SER A 93 21.44 -6.33 10.35
CA SER A 93 20.58 -7.07 9.42
C SER A 93 21.17 -8.39 8.92
N TYR A 94 22.50 -8.59 8.94
CA TYR A 94 23.08 -9.90 8.62
C TYR A 94 22.59 -11.03 9.55
N THR A 95 22.23 -10.70 10.79
CA THR A 95 21.79 -11.70 11.79
C THR A 95 20.45 -12.35 11.46
N ILE A 96 19.62 -11.70 10.63
CA ILE A 96 18.30 -12.18 10.20
C ILE A 96 18.31 -12.78 8.79
N ARG A 97 19.48 -12.89 8.15
CA ARG A 97 19.62 -13.50 6.81
C ARG A 97 19.16 -14.95 6.81
N VAL A 98 18.27 -15.35 5.88
CA VAL A 98 17.74 -16.73 5.82
C VAL A 98 18.86 -17.74 5.53
N ALA A 99 19.69 -17.48 4.53
CA ALA A 99 20.85 -18.30 4.20
C ALA A 99 21.97 -18.13 5.25
N THR A 100 22.44 -19.21 5.86
CA THR A 100 23.55 -19.16 6.82
C THR A 100 24.92 -19.27 6.16
N ALA A 101 24.98 -19.87 4.97
CA ALA A 101 26.21 -20.05 4.21
C ALA A 101 26.73 -18.72 3.64
N ILE A 102 28.05 -18.62 3.56
CA ILE A 102 28.75 -17.53 2.87
C ILE A 102 28.79 -17.89 1.37
N PRO A 103 28.66 -16.92 0.44
CA PRO A 103 28.86 -17.13 -0.99
C PRO A 103 30.15 -17.89 -1.30
N ALA A 104 30.10 -18.79 -2.28
CA ALA A 104 31.26 -19.58 -2.71
C ALA A 104 32.11 -18.82 -3.72
N ASP A 105 33.43 -19.05 -3.70
CA ASP A 105 34.34 -18.46 -4.68
C ASP A 105 34.12 -19.05 -6.09
N PRO A 106 34.19 -18.24 -7.16
CA PRO A 106 34.44 -16.79 -7.17
C PRO A 106 33.18 -15.98 -6.83
N ASP A 107 33.31 -15.03 -5.91
CA ASP A 107 32.26 -14.08 -5.50
C ASP A 107 32.63 -12.66 -5.95
N PRO A 108 32.29 -12.25 -7.19
CA PRO A 108 32.65 -10.93 -7.70
C PRO A 108 31.78 -9.83 -7.09
N SER A 109 32.37 -8.67 -6.79
CA SER A 109 31.64 -7.54 -6.20
C SER A 109 30.55 -6.95 -7.12
N THR A 110 30.50 -7.35 -8.39
CA THR A 110 29.47 -6.94 -9.36
C THR A 110 28.10 -7.57 -9.10
N ASP A 111 28.05 -8.62 -8.29
CA ASP A 111 26.82 -9.38 -8.02
C ASP A 111 25.96 -8.71 -6.93
N TYR A 112 26.48 -7.65 -6.29
CA TYR A 112 25.82 -6.91 -5.21
C TYR A 112 25.39 -5.52 -5.68
N ALA A 113 24.20 -5.09 -5.25
CA ALA A 113 23.67 -3.78 -5.56
C ALA A 113 24.40 -2.65 -4.79
N SER A 114 24.89 -2.96 -3.59
CA SER A 114 25.61 -2.03 -2.73
C SER A 114 26.76 -2.71 -1.97
N ILE A 115 27.67 -1.89 -1.42
CA ILE A 115 28.77 -2.38 -0.56
C ILE A 115 28.22 -2.99 0.74
N GLU A 116 27.12 -2.43 1.28
CA GLU A 116 26.50 -2.95 2.50
C GLU A 116 25.93 -4.35 2.27
N ASP A 117 25.30 -4.58 1.11
CA ASP A 117 24.80 -5.90 0.73
C ASP A 117 25.93 -6.93 0.60
N GLU A 118 27.07 -6.53 0.05
CA GLU A 118 28.28 -7.36 -0.01
C GLU A 118 28.78 -7.73 1.40
N ILE A 119 28.85 -6.76 2.31
CA ILE A 119 29.26 -6.98 3.70
C ILE A 119 28.28 -7.91 4.42
N ILE A 120 26.97 -7.69 4.24
CA ILE A 120 25.91 -8.51 4.83
C ILE A 120 25.99 -9.94 4.30
N ALA A 121 26.24 -10.13 3.00
CA ALA A 121 26.36 -11.46 2.38
C ALA A 121 27.62 -12.21 2.81
N ARG A 122 28.73 -11.51 3.04
CA ARG A 122 30.00 -12.12 3.45
C ARG A 122 30.13 -12.36 4.95
N ALA A 123 29.28 -11.74 5.76
CA ALA A 123 29.30 -11.88 7.20
C ALA A 123 29.11 -13.36 7.64
N PRO A 124 30.04 -13.92 8.45
CA PRO A 124 29.96 -15.31 8.88
C PRO A 124 28.94 -15.48 10.02
N ILE A 125 27.92 -16.31 9.80
CA ILE A 125 26.96 -16.70 10.84
C ILE A 125 27.44 -17.97 11.56
N VAL A 126 27.88 -18.96 10.78
CA VAL A 126 28.41 -20.25 11.26
C VAL A 126 29.87 -20.41 10.87
N ASN A 127 30.62 -21.14 11.69
CA ASN A 127 31.98 -21.58 11.35
C ASN A 127 31.93 -22.81 10.42
N ALA A 128 33.10 -23.30 9.99
CA ALA A 128 33.23 -24.49 9.15
C ALA A 128 32.68 -25.78 9.80
N GLN A 129 32.50 -25.79 11.12
CA GLN A 129 31.94 -26.90 11.90
C GLN A 129 30.41 -26.80 12.07
N GLY A 130 29.78 -25.72 11.58
CA GLY A 130 28.35 -25.47 11.71
C GLY A 130 27.92 -24.78 13.01
N ASP A 131 28.86 -24.44 13.89
CA ASP A 131 28.58 -23.71 15.13
C ASP A 131 28.52 -22.20 14.90
N PHE A 132 27.67 -21.52 15.65
CA PHE A 132 27.59 -20.06 15.62
C PHE A 132 28.89 -19.39 16.06
N VAL A 133 29.39 -18.47 15.23
CA VAL A 133 30.58 -17.66 15.50
C VAL A 133 30.36 -16.76 16.72
N ALA A 134 31.42 -16.48 17.50
CA ALA A 134 31.33 -15.67 18.72
C ALA A 134 30.83 -14.24 18.46
N THR A 135 31.21 -13.66 17.32
CA THR A 135 30.77 -12.34 16.85
C THR A 135 29.26 -12.34 16.63
N PHE A 136 28.76 -13.33 15.88
CA PHE A 136 27.33 -13.54 15.66
C PHE A 136 26.56 -13.72 16.97
N ARG A 137 27.06 -14.46 17.96
CA ARG A 137 26.37 -14.62 19.26
C ARG A 137 26.18 -13.29 19.99
N THR A 138 27.17 -12.40 19.87
CA THR A 138 27.14 -11.08 20.52
C THR A 138 26.12 -10.18 19.82
N ASP A 139 26.19 -10.10 18.49
CA ASP A 139 25.26 -9.35 17.67
C ASP A 139 23.82 -9.88 17.82
N ASN A 140 23.64 -11.20 17.87
CA ASN A 140 22.35 -11.84 18.11
C ASN A 140 21.75 -11.47 19.48
N THR A 141 22.59 -11.31 20.49
CA THR A 141 22.15 -10.83 21.82
C THR A 141 21.74 -9.36 21.75
N THR A 142 22.40 -8.55 20.94
CA THR A 142 22.02 -7.14 20.69
C THR A 142 20.69 -7.06 19.95
N LEU A 143 20.49 -7.87 18.91
CA LEU A 143 19.21 -8.01 18.22
C LEU A 143 18.08 -8.37 19.20
N TRP A 144 18.30 -9.34 20.09
CA TRP A 144 17.33 -9.70 21.12
C TRP A 144 16.96 -8.51 22.01
N LYS A 145 17.93 -7.69 22.45
CA LYS A 145 17.65 -6.51 23.27
C LYS A 145 16.76 -5.52 22.53
N LEU A 146 17.06 -5.23 21.27
CA LEU A 146 16.29 -4.31 20.43
C LEU A 146 14.85 -4.82 20.23
N LEU A 147 14.69 -6.09 19.83
CA LEU A 147 13.37 -6.70 19.66
C LEU A 147 12.60 -6.75 20.99
N SER A 148 13.28 -7.06 22.09
CA SER A 148 12.63 -7.09 23.40
C SER A 148 12.16 -5.71 23.85
N ALA A 149 12.92 -4.64 23.58
CA ALA A 149 12.49 -3.28 23.88
C ALA A 149 11.25 -2.90 23.05
N LEU A 150 11.22 -3.29 21.77
CA LEU A 150 10.12 -2.99 20.86
C LEU A 150 8.82 -3.73 21.22
N PHE A 151 8.90 -5.01 21.55
CA PHE A 151 7.71 -5.87 21.70
C PHE A 151 7.26 -6.12 23.16
N LYS A 152 8.06 -5.77 24.18
CA LYS A 152 7.76 -6.12 25.58
C LYS A 152 6.40 -5.64 26.09
N ASP A 153 5.94 -4.47 25.64
CA ASP A 153 4.66 -3.89 26.05
C ASP A 153 3.50 -4.26 25.10
N THR A 154 3.73 -5.18 24.16
CA THR A 154 2.75 -5.62 23.17
C THR A 154 2.24 -7.02 23.46
N VAL A 155 1.06 -7.35 22.92
CA VAL A 155 0.49 -8.71 22.99
C VAL A 155 1.41 -9.73 22.32
N ASP A 156 2.13 -9.29 21.29
CA ASP A 156 3.05 -10.09 20.48
C ASP A 156 4.28 -10.59 21.27
N TRP A 157 4.52 -10.05 22.47
CA TRP A 157 5.54 -10.54 23.40
C TRP A 157 5.40 -12.02 23.72
N THR A 158 4.17 -12.57 23.72
CA THR A 158 3.93 -13.98 24.07
C THR A 158 4.67 -14.95 23.14
N ASP A 159 4.81 -14.57 21.87
CA ASP A 159 5.35 -15.43 20.83
C ASP A 159 6.87 -15.55 21.00
N ILE A 160 7.55 -14.46 21.40
CA ILE A 160 9.01 -14.41 21.54
C ILE A 160 9.52 -14.61 22.97
N LYS A 161 8.63 -14.64 23.98
CA LYS A 161 9.00 -14.71 25.40
C LYS A 161 9.90 -15.90 25.74
N HIS A 162 9.76 -17.02 25.04
CA HIS A 162 10.53 -18.23 25.30
C HIS A 162 12.04 -18.05 24.97
N CYS A 163 12.39 -17.16 24.04
CA CYS A 163 13.76 -16.79 23.70
C CYS A 163 14.44 -15.88 24.75
N ALA A 164 13.70 -15.38 25.75
CA ALA A 164 14.25 -14.46 26.74
C ALA A 164 15.34 -15.06 27.63
N ARG A 165 15.30 -16.38 27.85
CA ARG A 165 16.31 -17.08 28.66
C ARG A 165 17.63 -17.21 27.91
N THR A 166 17.57 -17.53 26.62
CA THR A 166 18.75 -17.74 25.76
C THR A 166 19.26 -16.45 25.14
N LYS A 167 18.43 -15.39 25.13
CA LYS A 167 18.69 -14.09 24.47
C LYS A 167 18.96 -14.26 22.98
N ASP A 168 18.22 -15.17 22.34
CA ASP A 168 18.36 -15.48 20.92
C ASP A 168 17.45 -14.57 20.09
N GLY A 169 18.03 -13.54 19.48
CA GLY A 169 17.30 -12.54 18.70
C GLY A 169 16.82 -13.06 17.35
N ARG A 170 17.64 -13.90 16.69
CA ARG A 170 17.36 -14.48 15.39
C ARG A 170 16.15 -15.41 15.45
N THR A 171 16.15 -16.34 16.41
CA THR A 171 15.01 -17.24 16.63
C THR A 171 13.75 -16.45 16.97
N ALA A 172 13.86 -15.45 17.86
CA ALA A 172 12.75 -14.58 18.20
C ALA A 172 12.17 -13.84 16.98
N PHE A 173 13.02 -13.30 16.10
CA PHE A 173 12.58 -12.63 14.88
C PHE A 173 11.82 -13.58 13.96
N PHE A 174 12.36 -14.77 13.68
CA PHE A 174 11.73 -15.74 12.80
C PHE A 174 10.45 -16.33 13.39
N ASP A 175 10.38 -16.58 14.70
CA ASP A 175 9.16 -17.06 15.34
C ASP A 175 8.06 -16.01 15.29
N LEU A 176 8.40 -14.74 15.50
CA LEU A 176 7.45 -13.64 15.37
C LEU A 176 6.98 -13.49 13.91
N LYS A 177 7.92 -13.54 12.96
CA LYS A 177 7.62 -13.49 11.52
C LYS A 177 6.74 -14.66 11.12
N SER A 178 7.01 -15.88 11.60
CA SER A 178 6.19 -17.07 11.34
C SER A 178 4.80 -16.98 11.99
N ALA A 179 4.70 -16.47 13.22
CA ALA A 179 3.42 -16.33 13.91
C ALA A 179 2.49 -15.31 13.24
N ARG A 180 3.04 -14.25 12.62
CA ARG A 180 2.26 -13.16 12.02
C ARG A 180 2.15 -13.24 10.50
N LEU A 181 3.20 -13.67 9.81
CA LEU A 181 3.30 -13.80 8.35
C LEU A 181 3.40 -15.26 7.89
N GLY A 182 3.11 -16.24 8.75
CA GLY A 182 3.12 -17.64 8.36
C GLY A 182 2.05 -18.00 7.32
N ALA A 183 2.07 -19.24 6.84
CA ALA A 183 1.20 -19.72 5.76
C ALA A 183 -0.30 -19.39 5.92
N GLN A 184 -0.82 -19.40 7.16
CA GLN A 184 -2.22 -19.04 7.41
C GLN A 184 -2.51 -17.56 7.14
N TYR A 185 -1.58 -16.67 7.43
CA TYR A 185 -1.70 -15.26 7.09
C TYR A 185 -1.72 -15.07 5.58
N THR A 186 -0.72 -15.63 4.88
CA THR A 186 -0.62 -15.57 3.41
C THR A 186 -1.90 -16.09 2.77
N ASN A 187 -2.42 -17.24 3.22
CA ASN A 187 -3.68 -17.81 2.73
C ASN A 187 -4.91 -16.92 3.01
N ASN A 188 -4.96 -16.28 4.18
CA ASN A 188 -6.06 -15.39 4.52
C ASN A 188 -6.02 -14.10 3.71
N VAL A 189 -4.84 -13.53 3.51
CA VAL A 189 -4.64 -12.30 2.72
C VAL A 189 -4.88 -12.58 1.24
N SER A 190 -4.34 -13.66 0.69
CA SER A 190 -4.59 -14.06 -0.70
C SER A 190 -6.07 -14.31 -0.93
N ALA A 191 -6.75 -15.10 -0.06
CA ALA A 191 -8.18 -15.33 -0.18
C ALA A 191 -9.00 -14.04 -0.05
N LYS A 192 -8.57 -13.06 0.75
CA LYS A 192 -9.23 -11.75 0.87
C LYS A 192 -9.08 -10.95 -0.43
N ILE A 193 -7.87 -10.91 -1.00
CA ILE A 193 -7.61 -10.22 -2.26
C ILE A 193 -8.37 -10.90 -3.41
N GLU A 194 -8.36 -12.24 -3.49
CA GLU A 194 -9.10 -12.98 -4.51
C GLU A 194 -10.61 -12.77 -4.41
N ARG A 195 -11.18 -12.77 -3.20
CA ARG A 195 -12.60 -12.43 -3.00
C ARG A 195 -12.91 -11.00 -3.44
N HIS A 196 -12.01 -10.06 -3.15
CA HIS A 196 -12.18 -8.68 -3.61
C HIS A 196 -12.13 -8.62 -5.14
N TRP A 197 -11.14 -9.26 -5.75
CA TRP A 197 -10.96 -9.34 -7.19
C TRP A 197 -12.17 -9.95 -7.90
N LEU A 198 -12.70 -11.07 -7.41
CA LEU A 198 -13.92 -11.70 -7.94
C LEU A 198 -15.20 -10.88 -7.72
N ALA A 199 -15.20 -9.96 -6.74
CA ALA A 199 -16.32 -9.07 -6.49
C ALA A 199 -16.26 -7.78 -7.31
N LEU A 200 -15.12 -7.47 -7.92
CA LEU A 200 -15.01 -6.37 -8.87
C LEU A 200 -15.92 -6.68 -10.04
N SER A 201 -16.82 -5.77 -10.39
CA SER A 201 -17.67 -5.90 -11.56
C SER A 201 -17.85 -4.55 -12.23
N TYR A 202 -17.88 -4.57 -13.56
CA TYR A 202 -18.10 -3.38 -14.36
C TYR A 202 -19.43 -3.49 -15.12
N ALA A 203 -20.41 -2.67 -14.71
CA ALA A 203 -21.74 -2.59 -15.30
C ALA A 203 -21.95 -1.26 -16.07
N GLY A 204 -20.86 -0.65 -16.55
CA GLY A 204 -20.89 0.63 -17.25
C GLY A 204 -20.53 1.81 -16.36
N PRO A 205 -20.37 3.01 -16.96
CA PRO A 205 -19.92 4.19 -16.23
C PRO A 205 -20.97 4.67 -15.24
N LYS A 206 -20.58 4.78 -13.97
CA LYS A 206 -21.37 5.42 -12.91
C LYS A 206 -20.62 6.64 -12.39
N ARG A 207 -21.33 7.52 -11.67
CA ARG A 207 -20.79 8.82 -11.19
C ARG A 207 -19.40 8.75 -10.54
N ASN A 208 -19.10 7.70 -9.78
CA ASN A 208 -17.83 7.48 -9.08
C ASN A 208 -17.20 6.11 -9.40
N TRP A 209 -17.60 5.50 -10.53
CA TRP A 209 -17.09 4.20 -10.94
C TRP A 209 -16.89 4.23 -12.45
N LYS A 210 -15.67 4.58 -12.86
CA LYS A 210 -15.25 4.61 -14.25
C LYS A 210 -14.49 3.34 -14.61
N PHE A 211 -14.27 3.14 -15.90
CA PHE A 211 -13.47 2.01 -16.36
C PHE A 211 -12.01 2.13 -15.91
N ASP A 212 -11.48 3.36 -15.79
CA ASP A 212 -10.14 3.59 -15.23
C ASP A 212 -10.00 3.07 -13.80
N ASP A 213 -11.00 3.34 -12.95
CA ASP A 213 -11.03 2.86 -11.56
C ASP A 213 -11.09 1.33 -11.52
N TYR A 214 -11.88 0.72 -12.40
CA TYR A 214 -11.99 -0.73 -12.51
C TYR A 214 -10.67 -1.41 -12.91
N ALA A 215 -9.96 -0.85 -13.90
CA ALA A 215 -8.66 -1.34 -14.32
C ALA A 215 -7.58 -1.11 -13.24
N LEU A 216 -7.65 0.01 -12.50
CA LEU A 216 -6.74 0.30 -11.39
C LEU A 216 -6.89 -0.73 -10.26
N ASN A 217 -8.12 -1.04 -9.84
CA ASN A 217 -8.37 -2.04 -8.79
C ASN A 217 -7.86 -3.43 -9.17
N HIS A 218 -7.92 -3.80 -10.46
CA HIS A 218 -7.31 -5.04 -10.96
C HIS A 218 -5.78 -5.02 -10.82
N LYS A 219 -5.12 -3.91 -11.20
CA LYS A 219 -3.67 -3.76 -11.03
C LYS A 219 -3.25 -3.82 -9.56
N GLU A 220 -4.00 -3.15 -8.69
CA GLU A 220 -3.77 -3.19 -7.25
C GLU A 220 -3.86 -4.63 -6.70
N CYS A 221 -4.86 -5.42 -7.14
CA CYS A 221 -4.95 -6.83 -6.76
C CYS A 221 -3.71 -7.63 -7.22
N PHE A 222 -3.16 -7.36 -8.40
CA PHE A 222 -1.96 -8.06 -8.89
C PHE A 222 -0.73 -7.71 -8.08
N LEU A 223 -0.53 -6.42 -7.78
CA LEU A 223 0.60 -5.94 -7.00
C LEU A 223 0.56 -6.51 -5.57
N LEU A 224 -0.62 -6.51 -4.95
CA LEU A 224 -0.80 -7.07 -3.61
C LEU A 224 -0.61 -8.59 -3.56
N LEU A 225 -0.99 -9.32 -4.61
CA LEU A 225 -0.74 -10.76 -4.69
C LEU A 225 0.73 -11.07 -4.98
N ALA A 226 1.42 -10.24 -5.78
CA ALA A 226 2.85 -10.37 -6.06
C ALA A 226 3.73 -10.06 -4.84
N GLU A 227 3.23 -9.28 -3.88
CA GLU A 227 3.92 -8.98 -2.63
C GLU A 227 3.95 -10.16 -1.64
N LEU A 228 3.14 -11.21 -1.87
CA LEU A 228 3.09 -12.39 -1.01
C LEU A 228 4.12 -13.44 -1.44
N ASP A 229 5.14 -13.68 -0.60
CA ASP A 229 6.28 -14.58 -0.90
C ASP A 229 5.89 -16.02 -1.31
N ASP A 230 4.80 -16.55 -0.75
CA ASP A 230 4.34 -17.94 -0.98
C ASP A 230 3.19 -18.06 -1.99
N TYR A 231 2.77 -16.96 -2.62
CA TYR A 231 1.63 -16.98 -3.57
C TYR A 231 2.11 -17.14 -5.01
N GLN A 232 1.70 -18.23 -5.66
CA GLN A 232 1.98 -18.40 -7.08
C GLN A 232 1.15 -17.40 -7.89
N GLU A 233 1.83 -16.44 -8.51
CA GLU A 233 1.19 -15.44 -9.36
C GLU A 233 0.33 -16.08 -10.44
N CYS A 234 -0.84 -15.50 -10.69
CA CYS A 234 -1.68 -15.92 -11.80
C CYS A 234 -1.00 -15.63 -13.13
N ASP A 235 -1.12 -16.57 -14.07
CA ASP A 235 -0.65 -16.41 -15.44
C ASP A 235 -1.24 -15.14 -16.10
N LYS A 236 -0.49 -14.54 -17.01
CA LYS A 236 -0.85 -13.28 -17.66
C LYS A 236 -2.18 -13.37 -18.39
N GLN A 237 -2.46 -14.50 -19.04
CA GLN A 237 -3.75 -14.75 -19.70
C GLN A 237 -4.90 -14.82 -18.69
N THR A 238 -4.67 -15.45 -17.54
CA THR A 238 -5.68 -15.56 -16.47
C THR A 238 -6.05 -14.18 -15.92
N ARG A 239 -5.11 -13.23 -15.87
CA ARG A 239 -5.39 -11.83 -15.47
C ARG A 239 -6.35 -11.15 -16.44
N VAL A 240 -6.18 -11.38 -17.74
CA VAL A 240 -7.06 -10.85 -18.79
C VAL A 240 -8.44 -11.52 -18.75
N HIS A 241 -8.51 -12.84 -18.60
CA HIS A 241 -9.78 -13.54 -18.47
C HIS A 241 -10.59 -13.03 -17.26
N LYS A 242 -9.95 -12.88 -16.10
CA LYS A 242 -10.63 -12.33 -14.91
C LYS A 242 -11.10 -10.89 -15.10
N LEU A 243 -10.38 -10.07 -15.89
CA LEU A 243 -10.84 -8.73 -16.26
C LEU A 243 -12.11 -8.77 -17.09
N ILE A 244 -12.16 -9.66 -18.09
CA ILE A 244 -13.26 -9.80 -19.05
C ILE A 244 -14.50 -10.41 -18.40
N ASP A 245 -14.35 -11.49 -17.64
CA ASP A 245 -15.45 -12.25 -17.02
C ASP A 245 -16.33 -11.38 -16.11
N GLN A 246 -15.75 -10.32 -15.55
CA GLN A 246 -16.40 -9.41 -14.61
C GLN A 246 -17.01 -8.14 -15.28
N ILE A 247 -16.95 -8.05 -16.61
CA ILE A 247 -17.66 -7.01 -17.37
C ILE A 247 -19.08 -7.52 -17.68
N VAL A 248 -20.08 -6.88 -17.08
CA VAL A 248 -21.50 -7.30 -17.17
C VAL A 248 -22.23 -6.59 -18.32
N THR A 249 -21.63 -5.55 -18.91
CA THR A 249 -22.26 -4.73 -19.95
C THR A 249 -22.19 -5.38 -21.33
N GLN A 250 -23.36 -5.61 -21.94
CA GLN A 250 -23.48 -6.04 -23.34
C GLN A 250 -22.90 -5.03 -24.34
N GLU A 251 -22.77 -3.76 -23.94
CA GLU A 251 -22.22 -2.71 -24.80
C GLU A 251 -20.74 -2.90 -25.14
N LEU A 252 -20.01 -3.70 -24.36
CA LEU A 252 -18.59 -3.95 -24.53
C LEU A 252 -18.29 -5.33 -25.12
N ASP A 253 -19.31 -6.14 -25.43
CA ASP A 253 -19.16 -7.51 -25.94
C ASP A 253 -18.30 -7.54 -27.21
N THR A 254 -18.49 -6.58 -28.13
CA THR A 254 -17.69 -6.51 -29.36
C THR A 254 -16.21 -6.25 -29.11
N ALA A 255 -15.88 -5.47 -28.07
CA ALA A 255 -14.49 -5.20 -27.69
C ALA A 255 -13.87 -6.41 -26.98
N ILE A 256 -14.67 -7.09 -26.16
CA ILE A 256 -14.29 -8.35 -25.50
C ILE A 256 -13.98 -9.44 -26.54
N ASP A 257 -14.88 -9.64 -27.51
CA ASP A 257 -14.70 -10.63 -28.58
C ASP A 257 -13.41 -10.39 -29.36
N MET A 258 -13.06 -9.12 -29.62
CA MET A 258 -11.83 -8.77 -30.33
C MET A 258 -10.57 -9.03 -29.49
N ILE A 259 -10.63 -8.86 -28.17
CA ILE A 259 -9.55 -9.24 -27.26
C ILE A 259 -9.36 -10.76 -27.25
N ILE A 260 -10.46 -11.52 -27.17
CA ILE A 260 -10.41 -12.99 -27.18
C ILE A 260 -9.87 -13.50 -28.52
N ALA A 261 -10.23 -12.87 -29.64
CA ALA A 261 -9.75 -13.23 -30.96
C ALA A 261 -8.26 -12.91 -31.19
N SER A 262 -7.69 -11.95 -30.44
CA SER A 262 -6.32 -11.46 -30.64
C SER A 262 -5.35 -12.00 -29.57
N PRO A 263 -4.41 -12.90 -29.91
CA PRO A 263 -3.51 -13.52 -28.92
C PRO A 263 -2.60 -12.53 -28.17
N SER A 264 -2.21 -11.42 -28.79
CA SER A 264 -1.38 -10.39 -28.14
C SER A 264 -2.15 -9.65 -27.04
N MET A 265 -3.39 -9.26 -27.34
CA MET A 265 -4.26 -8.57 -26.38
C MET A 265 -4.70 -9.52 -25.26
N GLY A 266 -5.01 -10.78 -25.60
CA GLY A 266 -5.41 -11.81 -24.64
C GLY A 266 -4.34 -12.18 -23.60
N THR A 267 -3.07 -11.86 -23.85
CA THR A 267 -1.95 -12.11 -22.92
C THR A 267 -1.45 -10.85 -22.21
N SER A 268 -1.69 -9.67 -22.79
CA SER A 268 -1.27 -8.38 -22.23
C SER A 268 -2.44 -7.63 -21.59
N PHE A 269 -2.41 -7.52 -20.26
CA PHE A 269 -3.42 -6.78 -19.50
C PHE A 269 -3.49 -5.30 -19.92
N ASP A 270 -2.35 -4.65 -20.12
CA ASP A 270 -2.31 -3.24 -20.49
C ASP A 270 -2.85 -2.97 -21.89
N GLU A 271 -2.58 -3.86 -22.86
CA GLU A 271 -3.15 -3.75 -24.20
C GLU A 271 -4.66 -3.96 -24.20
N SER A 272 -5.15 -4.96 -23.44
CA SER A 272 -6.58 -5.20 -23.25
C SER A 272 -7.30 -3.98 -22.66
N VAL A 273 -6.72 -3.39 -21.62
CA VAL A 273 -7.28 -2.19 -20.97
C VAL A 273 -7.25 -0.99 -21.92
N ALA A 274 -6.16 -0.78 -22.67
CA ALA A 274 -6.05 0.29 -23.66
C ALA A 274 -7.10 0.14 -24.77
N HIS A 275 -7.34 -1.10 -25.23
CA HIS A 275 -8.33 -1.40 -26.24
C HIS A 275 -9.75 -1.04 -25.78
N ILE A 276 -10.15 -1.48 -24.58
CA ILE A 276 -11.48 -1.19 -24.03
C ILE A 276 -11.65 0.32 -23.78
N LYS A 277 -10.62 1.01 -23.27
CA LYS A 277 -10.65 2.47 -23.10
C LYS A 277 -10.86 3.20 -24.43
N GLY A 278 -10.11 2.82 -25.47
CA GLY A 278 -10.27 3.40 -26.80
C GLY A 278 -11.67 3.19 -27.37
N PHE A 279 -12.23 2.00 -27.15
CA PHE A 279 -13.60 1.68 -27.56
C PHE A 279 -14.66 2.53 -26.83
N ILE A 280 -14.50 2.74 -25.52
CA ILE A 280 -15.39 3.62 -24.73
C ILE A 280 -15.29 5.07 -25.22
N GLY A 281 -14.07 5.59 -25.44
CA GLY A 281 -13.85 6.96 -25.91
C GLY A 281 -14.50 7.22 -27.27
N ASN A 282 -14.30 6.32 -28.24
CA ASN A 282 -14.90 6.42 -29.58
C ASN A 282 -16.44 6.46 -29.54
N ARG A 283 -17.05 5.77 -28.56
CA ARG A 283 -18.51 5.76 -28.36
C ARG A 283 -19.03 7.06 -27.74
N GLU A 284 -18.31 7.61 -26.79
CA GLU A 284 -18.68 8.91 -26.19
C GLU A 284 -18.66 10.02 -27.25
N ASP A 285 -17.64 10.03 -28.12
CA ASP A 285 -17.53 11.00 -29.22
C ASP A 285 -18.68 10.90 -30.23
N THR A 286 -19.11 9.68 -30.59
CA THR A 286 -20.26 9.48 -31.48
C THR A 286 -21.58 9.92 -30.85
N LEU A 287 -21.76 9.79 -29.53
CA LEU A 287 -22.94 10.27 -28.82
C LEU A 287 -23.00 11.79 -28.68
N VAL A 288 -21.85 12.47 -28.53
CA VAL A 288 -21.77 13.94 -28.44
C VAL A 288 -22.15 14.58 -29.77
N LEU A 289 -21.69 14.02 -30.89
CA LEU A 289 -22.04 14.50 -32.23
C LEU A 289 -23.56 14.35 -32.52
N GLY A 290 -24.21 13.31 -32.00
CA GLY A 290 -25.65 13.10 -32.16
C GLY A 290 -26.55 14.07 -31.37
N LYS A 291 -26.07 14.64 -30.25
CA LYS A 291 -26.86 15.56 -29.40
C LYS A 291 -26.86 17.01 -29.87
N GLN A 292 -25.92 17.42 -30.74
CA GLN A 292 -25.89 18.78 -31.28
C GLN A 292 -27.02 19.08 -32.29
N SER A 293 -27.78 18.07 -32.74
CA SER A 293 -28.75 18.26 -33.84
C SER A 293 -30.21 18.53 -33.42
N CYS A 294 -30.60 18.49 -32.14
CA CYS A 294 -32.03 18.53 -31.78
C CYS A 294 -32.50 19.62 -30.80
N ASP A 295 -31.63 20.47 -30.25
CA ASP A 295 -32.04 21.45 -29.22
C ASP A 295 -32.31 22.87 -29.78
N GLY A 296 -33.06 22.93 -30.88
CA GLY A 296 -33.73 24.15 -31.34
C GLY A 296 -35.00 24.41 -30.56
N ARG A 297 -34.91 24.76 -29.26
CA ARG A 297 -36.08 25.16 -28.47
C ARG A 297 -36.51 26.58 -28.88
N HIS A 298 -37.54 26.68 -29.70
CA HIS A 298 -38.31 27.92 -29.84
C HIS A 298 -38.96 28.28 -28.50
N ILE A 299 -38.58 29.42 -27.92
CA ILE A 299 -39.23 30.00 -26.75
C ILE A 299 -40.57 30.59 -27.20
N ALA A 300 -41.66 29.86 -26.99
CA ALA A 300 -43.00 30.43 -27.10
C ALA A 300 -43.24 31.42 -25.94
N SER A 301 -43.87 32.54 -26.26
CA SER A 301 -43.93 33.77 -25.49
C SER A 301 -44.07 33.62 -23.97
N VAL A 302 -43.25 34.41 -23.26
CA VAL A 302 -43.34 34.59 -21.81
C VAL A 302 -43.66 36.06 -21.56
N ASP A 303 -44.92 36.37 -21.24
CA ASP A 303 -45.22 37.65 -20.57
C ASP A 303 -44.85 37.51 -19.09
N THR A 304 -43.60 37.85 -18.77
CA THR A 304 -43.09 38.02 -17.40
C THR A 304 -42.62 39.44 -17.20
N ARG A 305 -43.45 40.43 -17.52
CA ARG A 305 -43.16 41.79 -17.03
C ARG A 305 -43.41 41.83 -15.52
N HIS A 306 -42.34 42.02 -14.75
CA HIS A 306 -42.42 42.38 -13.34
C HIS A 306 -43.14 43.72 -13.24
N ARG A 307 -44.34 43.75 -12.63
CA ARG A 307 -45.10 44.98 -12.41
C ARG A 307 -44.67 45.63 -11.10
N PRO A 308 -44.22 46.90 -11.11
CA PRO A 308 -43.83 47.61 -9.90
C PRO A 308 -45.04 47.80 -8.94
N PRO A 309 -44.81 47.95 -7.63
CA PRO A 309 -45.87 47.94 -6.61
C PRO A 309 -46.96 49.00 -6.82
N ASN A 310 -46.60 50.19 -7.31
CA ASN A 310 -47.53 51.28 -7.61
C ASN A 310 -48.56 50.89 -8.69
N GLU A 311 -48.11 50.27 -9.78
CA GLU A 311 -48.98 49.75 -10.84
C GLU A 311 -49.82 48.58 -10.35
N TRP A 312 -49.28 47.73 -9.46
CA TRP A 312 -50.04 46.63 -8.86
C TRP A 312 -51.23 47.13 -8.03
N HIS A 313 -51.05 48.16 -7.22
CA HIS A 313 -52.11 48.70 -6.37
C HIS A 313 -53.11 49.58 -7.13
N ALA A 314 -52.70 50.18 -8.25
CA ALA A 314 -53.57 50.95 -9.14
C ALA A 314 -54.49 50.09 -10.01
N MET A 315 -54.22 48.79 -10.16
CA MET A 315 -55.06 47.89 -10.95
C MET A 315 -56.41 47.58 -10.26
N PRO A 316 -57.48 47.44 -11.07
CA PRO A 316 -58.75 46.87 -10.61
C PRO A 316 -58.52 45.55 -9.88
N LYS A 317 -59.32 45.31 -8.83
CA LYS A 317 -59.17 44.13 -7.97
C LYS A 317 -59.32 42.82 -8.75
N ASP A 318 -60.14 42.83 -9.80
CA ASP A 318 -60.43 41.66 -10.62
C ASP A 318 -59.23 41.25 -11.49
N GLU A 319 -58.52 42.22 -12.07
CA GLU A 319 -57.28 41.97 -12.83
C GLU A 319 -56.13 41.46 -11.96
N ARG A 320 -56.06 41.90 -10.69
CA ARG A 320 -55.09 41.34 -9.75
C ARG A 320 -55.38 39.87 -9.42
N ASN A 321 -56.65 39.51 -9.31
CA ASN A 321 -57.07 38.16 -8.98
C ASN A 321 -56.78 37.18 -10.13
N THR A 322 -56.99 37.60 -11.38
CA THR A 322 -56.66 36.77 -12.56
C THR A 322 -55.16 36.49 -12.65
N ILE A 323 -54.32 37.51 -12.48
CA ILE A 323 -52.86 37.35 -12.49
C ILE A 323 -52.39 36.43 -11.34
N MET A 324 -53.02 36.52 -10.16
CA MET A 324 -52.70 35.65 -9.02
C MET A 324 -53.09 34.20 -9.28
N GLU A 325 -54.26 33.93 -9.88
CA GLU A 325 -54.67 32.57 -10.22
C GLU A 325 -53.82 31.97 -11.34
N GLU A 326 -53.40 32.75 -12.35
CA GLU A 326 -52.45 32.29 -13.35
C GLU A 326 -51.09 31.89 -12.73
N ARG A 327 -50.58 32.68 -11.77
CA ARG A 327 -49.36 32.34 -11.03
C ARG A 327 -49.52 31.07 -10.21
N LYS A 328 -50.67 30.91 -9.54
CA LYS A 328 -50.99 29.73 -8.72
C LYS A 328 -51.14 28.47 -9.58
N GLN A 329 -51.76 28.58 -10.76
CA GLN A 329 -51.84 27.48 -11.73
C GLN A 329 -50.46 27.08 -12.27
N LYS A 330 -49.59 28.05 -12.58
CA LYS A 330 -48.20 27.76 -13.00
C LYS A 330 -47.40 27.04 -11.90
N LYS A 331 -47.52 27.49 -10.64
CA LYS A 331 -46.88 26.83 -9.50
C LYS A 331 -47.37 25.38 -9.33
N ARG A 332 -48.68 25.14 -9.45
CA ARG A 332 -49.26 23.78 -9.42
C ARG A 332 -48.74 22.89 -10.55
N LYS A 333 -48.54 23.44 -11.76
CA LYS A 333 -47.95 22.70 -12.89
C LYS A 333 -46.48 22.31 -12.64
N LEU A 334 -45.69 23.21 -12.04
CA LEU A 334 -44.30 22.94 -11.66
C LEU A 334 -44.21 21.88 -10.53
N GLU A 335 -45.07 21.97 -9.52
CA GLU A 335 -45.11 20.99 -8.41
C GLU A 335 -45.58 19.59 -8.89
N ASN A 336 -46.52 19.52 -9.83
CA ASN A 336 -47.00 18.26 -10.38
C ASN A 336 -46.06 17.65 -11.42
N GLY A 337 -45.31 18.47 -12.17
CA GLY A 337 -44.28 18.00 -13.10
C GLY A 337 -43.12 17.29 -12.41
N ASN A 338 -42.78 17.72 -11.18
CA ASN A 338 -41.65 17.16 -10.42
C ASN A 338 -41.96 15.82 -9.71
N LYS A 339 -43.19 15.29 -9.84
CA LYS A 339 -43.62 14.02 -9.20
C LYS A 339 -43.62 12.81 -10.13
N LYS A 340 -43.35 12.95 -11.43
CA LYS A 340 -43.53 11.84 -12.40
C LYS A 340 -42.32 10.92 -12.64
N ASP A 341 -41.12 11.22 -12.13
CA ASP A 341 -39.92 10.40 -12.36
C ASP A 341 -39.43 9.61 -11.14
N LYS A 342 -40.35 9.05 -10.36
CA LYS A 342 -40.01 7.99 -9.38
C LYS A 342 -41.00 6.83 -9.46
N THR A 343 -40.94 6.10 -10.57
CA THR A 343 -41.51 4.74 -10.66
C THR A 343 -40.38 3.81 -11.04
N THR A 344 -39.81 3.13 -10.06
CA THR A 344 -38.96 1.95 -10.25
C THR A 344 -39.86 0.77 -10.66
N PRO A 345 -39.42 -0.12 -11.58
CA PRO A 345 -40.18 -1.30 -11.93
C PRO A 345 -40.22 -2.28 -10.74
N LYS A 346 -41.43 -2.77 -10.43
CA LYS A 346 -41.63 -3.92 -9.54
C LYS A 346 -41.24 -5.17 -10.33
N ASP A 347 -40.15 -5.81 -9.92
CA ASP A 347 -39.88 -7.20 -10.28
C ASP A 347 -40.06 -8.09 -9.05
N SER A 348 -40.70 -9.22 -9.27
CA SER A 348 -41.15 -10.21 -8.30
C SER A 348 -40.00 -11.14 -7.92
N GLY A 349 -39.59 -11.12 -6.65
CA GLY A 349 -38.61 -12.07 -6.13
C GLY A 349 -38.55 -12.05 -4.61
N ALA A 350 -38.91 -13.17 -3.99
CA ALA A 350 -38.91 -13.36 -2.55
C ALA A 350 -37.51 -13.17 -1.95
N GLY A 351 -37.41 -12.38 -0.88
CA GLY A 351 -36.17 -12.22 -0.11
C GLY A 351 -36.36 -11.23 1.04
N LYS A 352 -36.43 -11.75 2.27
CA LYS A 352 -36.53 -10.99 3.54
C LYS A 352 -35.57 -9.80 3.57
N LYS A 353 -36.11 -8.58 3.70
CA LYS A 353 -35.36 -7.39 4.15
C LYS A 353 -35.90 -6.96 5.50
N THR A 354 -35.05 -7.10 6.51
CA THR A 354 -35.25 -6.63 7.87
C THR A 354 -35.36 -5.11 7.91
N ASP A 355 -36.38 -4.61 8.61
CA ASP A 355 -36.69 -3.20 8.79
C ASP A 355 -35.55 -2.41 9.47
N LYS A 356 -34.84 -1.61 8.67
CA LYS A 356 -33.87 -0.61 9.12
C LYS A 356 -34.57 0.69 9.50
N LYS A 357 -35.57 0.63 10.40
CA LYS A 357 -36.35 1.81 10.85
C LYS A 357 -36.50 1.97 12.37
N ASN A 358 -35.87 1.14 13.20
CA ASN A 358 -36.07 1.18 14.67
C ASN A 358 -34.89 1.74 15.49
N GLY A 359 -33.87 2.37 14.88
CA GLY A 359 -32.71 2.86 15.62
C GLY A 359 -32.92 4.13 16.46
N ARG A 360 -33.97 4.92 16.18
CA ARG A 360 -34.21 6.22 16.84
C ARG A 360 -35.13 6.13 18.06
N THR A 361 -36.02 5.13 18.09
CA THR A 361 -36.91 4.85 19.23
C THR A 361 -36.15 4.14 20.36
N THR A 362 -35.22 3.23 20.03
CA THR A 362 -34.46 2.46 21.02
C THR A 362 -33.49 3.30 21.86
N PHE A 363 -32.87 4.35 21.29
CA PHE A 363 -31.95 5.20 22.05
C PHE A 363 -32.66 6.07 23.09
N LYS A 364 -33.87 6.55 22.79
CA LYS A 364 -34.69 7.32 23.73
C LYS A 364 -35.19 6.43 24.87
N GLU A 365 -35.47 5.18 24.58
CA GLU A 365 -35.93 4.18 25.54
C GLU A 365 -34.81 3.66 26.43
N LEU A 366 -33.60 3.50 25.89
CA LEU A 366 -32.38 3.21 26.66
C LEU A 366 -32.02 4.35 27.62
N LYS A 367 -32.08 5.61 27.18
CA LYS A 367 -31.88 6.77 28.06
C LYS A 367 -32.87 6.83 29.21
N ARG A 368 -34.15 6.48 28.96
CA ARG A 368 -35.18 6.43 29.99
C ARG A 368 -34.93 5.31 31.01
N ARG A 369 -34.49 4.14 30.56
CA ARG A 369 -34.16 3.00 31.44
C ARG A 369 -32.93 3.27 32.31
N ILE A 370 -31.93 3.96 31.79
CA ILE A 370 -30.74 4.36 32.58
C ILE A 370 -31.16 5.33 33.68
N ALA A 371 -31.96 6.36 33.36
CA ALA A 371 -32.47 7.29 34.37
C ALA A 371 -33.35 6.62 35.44
N GLU A 372 -34.17 5.64 35.07
CA GLU A 372 -34.97 4.84 36.04
C GLU A 372 -34.11 3.93 36.92
N LEU A 373 -32.95 3.47 36.46
CA LEU A 373 -32.02 2.69 37.27
C LEU A 373 -31.24 3.58 38.24
N GLU A 374 -30.75 4.74 37.77
CA GLU A 374 -30.08 5.74 38.63
C GLU A 374 -31.01 6.26 39.74
N SER A 375 -32.31 6.41 39.48
CA SER A 375 -33.29 6.80 40.50
C SER A 375 -33.61 5.68 41.50
N LYS A 376 -33.45 4.41 41.12
CA LYS A 376 -33.67 3.25 42.01
C LYS A 376 -32.44 2.96 42.86
N GLU A 377 -31.26 3.28 42.37
CA GLU A 377 -30.00 3.14 43.09
C GLU A 377 -29.87 4.22 44.17
N SER A 378 -30.24 5.47 43.87
CA SER A 378 -30.28 6.57 44.85
C SER A 378 -31.35 6.44 45.94
N ALA A 379 -32.35 5.58 45.74
CA ALA A 379 -33.37 5.26 46.75
C ALA A 379 -33.02 4.05 47.63
N ARG A 380 -31.90 3.37 47.36
CA ARG A 380 -31.39 2.21 48.13
C ARG A 380 -30.22 2.54 49.06
N THR A 381 -29.61 3.72 48.89
CA THR A 381 -28.75 4.39 49.88
C THR A 381 -29.59 5.30 50.75
#